data_AF-A0A6A4UXI7-F1
#
_entry.id   AF-A0A6A4UXI7-F1
#
_cell.length_a   1.000
_cell.length_b   1.000
_cell.length_c   1.000
_cell.angle_alpha   90.00
_cell.angle_beta   90.00
_cell.angle_gamma   90.00
#
_symmetry.space_group_name_H-M   'P 1'
#
loop_
_entity.id
_entity.type
_entity.pdbx_description
1 polymer ?
#
loop_
_entity_poly.entity_id
_entity_poly.type
_entity_poly.pdbx_seq_one_letter_code
_entity_poly.pdbx_strand_id
1 'polypeptide(L)'
;MTKWYEAAYIDRRIWVLDHLNQYKLNAEEALVGLQLVHFNECGRPISLETLSKHCGLSSDKVDKAMAGLSRKGYLSIQVNGADVHYLTDGLFEEKTILTSDSDLIDLYQKEFKRTLSSTEIDKLNDWLSRMDRAYLVHALREALMYNKVNFTYIDRMLAQWQKDKTTIEQLNEGKRNKD
;
A
#
# COMPACT_ATOMS: atom_id res chain seq x y z
N MET A 1 18.77 9.60 -12.95
CA MET A 1 17.48 9.77 -13.63
C MET A 1 16.65 10.73 -12.80
N THR A 2 16.11 11.78 -13.41
CA THR A 2 15.16 12.70 -12.73
C THR A 2 13.89 11.92 -12.39
N LYS A 3 13.37 12.10 -11.18
CA LYS A 3 12.13 11.43 -10.76
C LYS A 3 10.98 11.98 -11.59
N TRP A 4 10.05 11.13 -12.03
CA TRP A 4 8.99 11.54 -12.95
C TRP A 4 8.10 12.65 -12.37
N TYR A 5 7.90 12.64 -11.04
CA TYR A 5 7.10 13.62 -10.29
C TYR A 5 7.83 14.93 -10.00
N GLU A 6 9.10 15.07 -10.38
CA GLU A 6 9.85 16.33 -10.30
C GLU A 6 9.77 17.13 -11.61
N ALA A 7 9.09 16.61 -12.63
CA ALA A 7 8.93 17.30 -13.90
C ALA A 7 8.05 18.55 -13.76
N ALA A 8 8.44 19.66 -14.40
CA ALA A 8 7.78 20.97 -14.26
C ALA A 8 6.30 21.01 -14.66
N TYR A 9 5.81 20.01 -15.39
CA TYR A 9 4.42 19.89 -15.81
C TYR A 9 3.55 19.06 -14.85
N ILE A 10 4.13 18.47 -13.81
CA ILE A 10 3.40 17.71 -12.78
C ILE A 10 3.10 18.64 -11.59
N ASP A 11 1.83 18.85 -11.27
CA ASP A 11 1.43 19.42 -9.98
C ASP A 11 1.30 18.28 -8.97
N ARG A 12 2.27 18.20 -8.05
CA ARG A 12 2.34 17.12 -7.06
C ARG A 12 1.17 17.14 -6.08
N ARG A 13 0.57 18.30 -5.78
CA ARG A 13 -0.59 18.36 -4.89
C ARG A 13 -1.83 17.83 -5.57
N ILE A 14 -2.04 18.20 -6.84
CA ILE A 14 -3.12 17.64 -7.65
C ILE A 14 -2.95 16.14 -7.78
N TRP A 15 -1.71 15.66 -8.03
CA TRP A 15 -1.43 14.23 -8.07
C TRP A 15 -1.83 13.49 -6.79
N VAL A 16 -1.45 14.01 -5.61
CA VAL A 16 -1.85 13.41 -4.33
C VAL A 16 -3.37 13.40 -4.19
N LEU A 17 -4.07 14.48 -4.56
CA LEU A 17 -5.52 14.57 -4.49
C LEU A 17 -6.22 13.54 -5.40
N ASP A 18 -5.78 13.40 -6.65
CA ASP A 18 -6.34 12.48 -7.63
C ASP A 18 -6.16 11.00 -7.22
N HIS A 19 -5.13 10.71 -6.41
CA HIS A 19 -4.78 9.36 -5.96
C HIS A 19 -5.11 9.12 -4.48
N LEU A 20 -5.89 9.99 -3.83
CA LEU A 20 -6.23 9.86 -2.41
C LEU A 20 -6.86 8.52 -2.05
N ASN A 21 -7.68 7.97 -2.94
CA ASN A 21 -8.35 6.68 -2.77
C ASN A 21 -7.39 5.47 -2.77
N GLN A 22 -6.18 5.64 -3.29
CA GLN A 22 -5.15 4.60 -3.29
C GLN A 22 -4.36 4.60 -1.98
N TYR A 23 -4.15 5.77 -1.38
CA TYR A 23 -3.43 5.85 -0.11
C TYR A 23 -4.28 5.35 1.07
N LYS A 24 -3.66 4.66 2.02
CA LYS A 24 -4.30 4.26 3.28
C LYS A 24 -4.22 5.38 4.31
N LEU A 25 -4.67 6.59 3.96
CA LEU A 25 -4.59 7.78 4.81
C LEU A 25 -5.94 8.08 5.47
N ASN A 26 -5.90 8.53 6.72
CA ASN A 26 -7.02 9.23 7.32
C ASN A 26 -7.02 10.71 6.90
N ALA A 27 -8.08 11.45 7.25
CA ALA A 27 -8.22 12.86 6.86
C ALA A 27 -7.09 13.76 7.39
N GLU A 28 -6.61 13.52 8.62
CA GLU A 28 -5.54 14.32 9.22
C GLU A 28 -4.19 14.03 8.54
N GLU A 29 -3.89 12.76 8.25
CA GLU A 29 -2.68 12.37 7.51
C GLU A 29 -2.68 12.90 6.07
N ALA A 30 -3.83 12.86 5.39
CA ALA A 30 -3.96 13.41 4.04
C ALA A 30 -3.73 14.93 4.02
N LEU A 31 -4.33 15.65 4.97
CA LEU A 31 -4.14 17.10 5.10
C LEU A 31 -2.69 17.46 5.41
N VAL A 32 -2.07 16.78 6.38
CA VAL A 32 -0.67 17.00 6.73
C VAL A 32 0.26 16.63 5.57
N GLY A 33 0.01 15.52 4.88
CA GLY A 33 0.77 15.10 3.70
C GLY A 33 0.75 16.13 2.58
N LEU A 34 -0.43 16.66 2.23
CA LEU A 34 -0.58 17.73 1.24
C LEU A 34 0.16 19.01 1.67
N GLN A 35 0.09 19.35 2.96
CA GLN A 35 0.77 20.54 3.49
C GLN A 35 2.29 20.41 3.43
N LEU A 36 2.84 19.22 3.71
CA LEU A 36 4.26 18.94 3.57
C LEU A 36 4.74 19.08 2.12
N VAL A 37 3.99 18.51 1.17
CA VAL A 37 4.29 18.62 -0.27
C VAL A 37 4.33 20.10 -0.69
N HIS A 38 3.33 20.87 -0.27
CA HIS A 38 3.27 22.31 -0.55
C HIS A 38 4.46 23.08 0.07
N PHE A 39 4.82 22.80 1.32
CA PHE A 39 5.96 23.46 1.96
C PHE A 39 7.29 23.12 1.30
N ASN A 40 7.48 21.86 0.91
CA ASN A 40 8.65 21.42 0.14
C ASN A 40 8.75 22.15 -1.21
N GLU A 41 7.63 22.31 -1.91
CA GLU A 41 7.58 23.04 -3.19
C GLU A 41 7.92 24.52 -3.08
N CYS A 42 7.47 25.17 -2.01
CA CYS A 42 7.75 26.58 -1.79
C CYS A 42 9.07 26.84 -1.04
N GLY A 43 9.84 25.80 -0.71
CA GLY A 43 11.08 25.92 0.06
C GLY A 43 10.86 26.51 1.47
N ARG A 44 9.69 26.28 2.07
CA ARG A 44 9.36 26.81 3.41
C ARG A 44 9.92 25.92 4.50
N PRO A 45 10.41 26.48 5.61
CA PRO A 45 10.82 25.71 6.78
C PRO A 45 9.61 24.96 7.36
N ILE A 46 9.81 23.68 7.68
CA ILE A 46 8.77 22.80 8.21
C ILE A 46 9.01 22.60 9.70
N SER A 47 8.01 22.95 10.50
CA SER A 47 7.98 22.70 11.95
C SER A 47 6.59 22.24 12.37
N LEU A 48 6.51 21.57 13.53
CA LEU A 48 5.23 21.17 14.14
C LEU A 48 4.30 22.37 14.36
N GLU A 49 4.84 23.53 14.74
CA GLU A 49 4.07 24.74 14.96
C GLU A 49 3.47 25.28 13.66
N THR A 50 4.29 25.35 12.60
CA THR A 50 3.83 25.83 11.29
C THR A 50 2.77 24.89 10.70
N LEU A 51 2.96 23.58 10.79
CA LEU A 51 1.97 22.59 10.34
C LEU A 51 0.68 22.66 11.17
N SER A 52 0.78 22.74 12.50
CA SER A 52 -0.37 22.88 13.40
C SER A 52 -1.24 24.08 13.04
N LYS A 53 -0.62 25.24 12.84
CA LYS A 53 -1.30 26.47 12.45
C LYS A 53 -1.98 26.36 11.07
N HIS A 54 -1.30 25.79 10.09
CA HIS A 54 -1.82 25.69 8.72
C HIS A 54 -2.91 24.63 8.56
N CYS A 55 -2.79 23.50 9.27
CA CYS A 55 -3.78 22.42 9.21
C CYS A 55 -4.96 22.64 10.18
N GLY A 56 -4.87 23.60 11.11
CA GLY A 56 -5.88 23.79 12.15
C GLY A 56 -5.94 22.62 13.14
N LEU A 57 -4.82 21.92 13.34
CA LEU A 57 -4.70 20.74 14.19
C LEU A 57 -3.82 21.06 15.40
N SER A 58 -4.06 20.40 16.55
CA SER A 58 -3.12 20.46 17.68
C SER A 58 -1.79 19.79 17.33
N SER A 59 -0.68 20.23 17.94
CA SER A 59 0.65 19.63 17.72
C SER A 59 0.69 18.12 17.91
N ASP A 60 -0.06 17.57 18.89
CA ASP A 60 -0.17 16.11 19.12
C ASP A 60 -0.79 15.37 17.93
N LYS A 61 -1.81 15.96 17.28
CA LYS A 61 -2.43 15.39 16.08
C LYS A 61 -1.50 15.46 14.88
N VAL A 62 -0.78 16.57 14.73
CA VAL A 62 0.23 16.70 13.67
C VAL A 62 1.33 15.66 13.85
N ASP A 63 1.84 15.50 15.07
CA ASP A 63 2.87 14.51 15.39
C ASP A 63 2.39 13.08 15.08
N LYS A 64 1.17 12.72 15.50
CA LYS A 64 0.55 11.43 15.18
C LYS A 64 0.37 11.22 13.68
N ALA A 65 -0.05 12.25 12.95
CA ALA A 65 -0.20 12.19 11.49
C ALA A 65 1.16 11.99 10.79
N MET A 66 2.20 12.73 11.21
CA MET A 66 3.56 12.59 10.72
C MET A 66 4.10 11.17 10.98
N ALA A 67 3.92 10.66 12.20
CA ALA A 67 4.31 9.29 12.54
C ALA A 67 3.54 8.24 11.72
N GLY A 68 2.25 8.49 11.44
CA GLY A 68 1.42 7.66 10.56
C GLY A 68 1.93 7.63 9.13
N LEU A 69 2.25 8.80 8.55
CA LEU A 69 2.84 8.94 7.22
C LEU A 69 4.19 8.22 7.12
N SER A 70 5.05 8.35 8.12
CA SER A 70 6.35 7.66 8.13
C SER A 70 6.20 6.14 8.25
N ARG A 71 5.33 5.66 9.13
CA ARG A 71 5.05 4.21 9.27
C ARG A 71 4.52 3.60 7.97
N LYS A 72 3.74 4.37 7.19
CA LYS A 72 3.18 3.95 5.91
C LYS A 72 4.15 4.13 4.73
N GLY A 73 5.34 4.67 4.98
CA GLY A 73 6.38 4.88 3.97
C GLY A 73 6.20 6.14 3.12
N TYR A 74 5.19 6.98 3.41
CA TYR A 74 4.91 8.20 2.65
C TYR A 74 5.84 9.37 3.01
N LEU A 75 6.38 9.36 4.24
CA LEU A 75 7.25 10.41 4.77
C LEU A 75 8.56 9.83 5.31
N SER A 76 9.69 10.31 4.81
CA SER A 76 11.00 10.04 5.38
C SER A 76 11.57 11.31 6.01
N ILE A 77 12.07 11.21 7.24
CA ILE A 77 12.69 12.33 7.94
C ILE A 77 14.19 12.11 7.95
N GLN A 78 14.94 13.05 7.38
CA GLN A 78 16.40 13.02 7.36
C GLN A 78 16.95 14.19 8.18
N VAL A 79 17.92 13.91 9.05
CA VAL A 79 18.59 14.92 9.86
C VAL A 79 20.00 15.07 9.35
N ASN A 80 20.36 16.29 8.94
CA ASN A 80 21.70 16.63 8.50
C ASN A 80 22.26 17.77 9.37
N GLY A 81 22.97 17.42 10.44
CA GLY A 81 23.42 18.39 11.43
C GLY A 81 22.24 19.04 12.16
N ALA A 82 22.07 20.35 11.99
CA ALA A 82 20.97 21.11 12.58
C ALA A 82 19.71 21.16 11.70
N ASP A 83 19.82 20.76 10.43
CA ASP A 83 18.71 20.81 9.48
C ASP A 83 17.93 19.50 9.44
N VAL A 84 16.60 19.63 9.42
CA VAL A 84 15.67 18.49 9.31
C VAL A 84 14.94 18.60 7.97
N HIS A 85 15.09 17.56 7.14
CA HIS A 85 14.44 17.45 5.85
C HIS A 85 13.30 16.44 5.90
N TYR A 86 12.12 16.86 5.45
CA TYR A 86 10.91 16.05 5.40
C TYR A 86 10.65 15.62 3.96
N LEU A 87 11.13 14.44 3.60
CA LEU A 87 11.04 13.90 2.26
C LEU A 87 9.68 13.22 2.05
N THR A 88 8.89 13.78 1.14
CA THR A 88 7.56 13.29 0.75
C THR A 88 7.60 12.41 -0.49
N ASP A 89 8.79 12.00 -0.93
CA ASP A 89 9.00 11.17 -2.11
C ASP A 89 8.16 9.89 -2.05
N GLY A 90 7.91 9.32 -0.87
CA GLY A 90 7.05 8.15 -0.71
C GLY A 90 5.58 8.34 -1.11
N LEU A 91 5.11 9.59 -1.26
CA LEU A 91 3.79 9.89 -1.85
C LEU A 91 3.79 9.78 -3.38
N PHE A 92 4.96 9.68 -4.03
CA PHE A 92 5.10 9.74 -5.49
C PHE A 92 5.99 8.63 -6.08
N GLU A 93 6.91 8.09 -5.28
CA GLU A 93 7.67 6.89 -5.61
C GLU A 93 6.68 5.74 -5.68
N GLU A 94 6.80 4.92 -6.73
CA GLU A 94 6.23 3.58 -6.78
C GLU A 94 6.93 2.71 -5.73
N LYS A 95 6.63 2.98 -4.45
CA LYS A 95 6.92 2.11 -3.33
C LYS A 95 5.58 1.81 -2.66
N THR A 96 4.93 0.80 -3.22
CA THR A 96 4.09 -0.12 -2.44
C THR A 96 2.90 0.57 -1.77
N ILE A 97 2.10 1.28 -2.55
CA ILE A 97 0.67 1.24 -2.26
C ILE A 97 0.23 -0.20 -2.58
N LEU A 98 0.10 -1.03 -1.54
CA LEU A 98 -0.32 -2.44 -1.63
C LEU A 98 -1.78 -2.57 -2.11
N THR A 99 -2.15 -2.07 -3.28
CA THR A 99 -3.52 -2.10 -3.84
C THR A 99 -3.55 -2.03 -5.37
N SER A 100 -2.70 -2.76 -6.08
CA SER A 100 -2.92 -3.02 -7.52
C SER A 100 -2.61 -4.47 -7.85
N ASP A 101 -3.28 -5.03 -8.85
CA ASP A 101 -3.19 -6.43 -9.26
C ASP A 101 -1.74 -6.90 -9.50
N SER A 102 -0.83 -5.98 -9.82
CA SER A 102 0.62 -6.20 -9.92
C SER A 102 1.28 -6.70 -8.63
N ASP A 103 0.83 -6.26 -7.44
CA ASP A 103 1.40 -6.71 -6.17
C ASP A 103 1.14 -8.19 -5.89
N LEU A 104 0.01 -8.69 -6.36
CA LEU A 104 -0.34 -10.08 -6.19
C LEU A 104 0.41 -10.93 -7.20
N ILE A 105 0.58 -10.44 -8.43
CA ILE A 105 1.46 -11.06 -9.43
C ILE A 105 2.87 -11.19 -8.86
N ASP A 106 3.45 -10.10 -8.33
CA ASP A 106 4.80 -10.12 -7.76
C ASP A 106 4.94 -11.03 -6.55
N LEU A 107 3.93 -11.05 -5.67
CA LEU A 107 3.89 -11.99 -4.54
C LEU A 107 3.90 -13.44 -5.04
N TYR A 108 3.04 -13.77 -6.01
CA TYR A 108 3.00 -15.12 -6.57
C TYR A 108 4.31 -15.46 -7.28
N GLN A 109 4.88 -14.55 -8.08
CA GLN A 109 6.17 -14.77 -8.76
C GLN A 109 7.29 -15.08 -7.77
N LYS A 110 7.36 -14.31 -6.68
CA LYS A 110 8.35 -14.50 -5.61
C LYS A 110 8.22 -15.86 -4.95
N GLU A 111 7.02 -16.24 -4.53
CA GLU A 111 6.78 -17.50 -3.82
C GLU A 111 6.90 -18.72 -4.74
N PHE A 112 6.52 -18.58 -6.01
CA PHE A 112 6.71 -19.60 -7.04
C PHE A 112 8.16 -19.68 -7.53
N LYS A 113 9.00 -18.68 -7.19
CA LYS A 113 10.40 -18.53 -7.62
C LYS A 113 10.57 -18.54 -9.15
N ARG A 114 9.59 -17.98 -9.85
CA ARG A 114 9.59 -17.82 -11.32
C ARG A 114 8.65 -16.70 -11.73
N THR A 115 8.81 -16.22 -12.96
CA THR A 115 7.82 -15.34 -13.57
C THR A 115 6.52 -16.07 -13.86
N LEU A 116 5.40 -15.37 -13.73
CA LEU A 116 4.10 -15.88 -14.16
C LEU A 116 3.98 -15.69 -15.68
N SER A 117 3.33 -16.66 -16.32
CA SER A 117 2.92 -16.54 -17.72
C SER A 117 1.70 -15.62 -17.86
N SER A 118 1.45 -15.11 -19.07
CA SER A 118 0.24 -14.32 -19.36
C SER A 118 -1.04 -15.03 -18.92
N THR A 119 -1.16 -16.33 -19.20
CA THR A 119 -2.33 -17.14 -18.81
C THR A 119 -2.51 -17.26 -17.30
N GLU A 120 -1.42 -17.25 -16.54
CA GLU A 120 -1.48 -17.29 -15.07
C GLU A 120 -1.83 -15.94 -14.47
N ILE A 121 -1.36 -14.86 -15.08
CA ILE A 121 -1.76 -13.49 -14.74
C ILE A 121 -3.26 -13.32 -15.01
N ASP A 122 -3.76 -13.76 -16.16
CA ASP A 122 -5.18 -13.72 -16.49
C ASP A 122 -6.02 -14.51 -15.47
N LYS A 123 -5.52 -15.69 -15.06
CA LYS A 123 -6.18 -16.51 -14.03
C LYS A 123 -6.19 -15.85 -12.65
N LEU A 124 -5.12 -15.15 -12.29
CA LEU A 124 -5.05 -14.39 -11.04
C LEU A 124 -6.05 -13.23 -11.04
N ASN A 125 -6.14 -12.49 -12.15
CA ASN A 125 -7.11 -11.40 -12.35
C ASN A 125 -8.55 -11.92 -12.30
N ASP A 126 -8.82 -13.08 -12.89
CA ASP A 126 -10.13 -13.73 -12.85
C ASP A 126 -10.54 -14.11 -11.41
N TRP A 127 -9.63 -14.59 -10.57
CA TRP A 127 -9.93 -14.77 -9.14
C TRP A 127 -10.22 -13.45 -8.43
N LEU A 128 -9.43 -12.41 -8.67
CA LEU A 128 -9.62 -11.08 -8.08
C LEU A 128 -10.97 -10.44 -8.45
N SER A 129 -11.50 -10.77 -9.63
CA SER A 129 -12.84 -10.30 -10.04
C SER A 129 -13.99 -10.94 -9.25
N ARG A 130 -13.74 -12.09 -8.61
CA ARG A 130 -14.77 -12.92 -7.93
C ARG A 130 -14.66 -12.91 -6.42
N MET A 131 -13.49 -12.58 -5.88
CA MET A 131 -13.21 -12.69 -4.45
C MET A 131 -12.14 -11.69 -4.02
N ASP A 132 -12.21 -11.28 -2.75
CA ASP A 132 -11.25 -10.35 -2.17
C ASP A 132 -9.81 -10.93 -2.22
N ARG A 133 -8.84 -10.05 -2.47
CA ARG A 133 -7.40 -10.36 -2.44
C ARG A 133 -6.98 -11.15 -1.22
N ALA A 134 -7.59 -10.92 -0.06
CA ALA A 134 -7.31 -11.65 1.17
C ALA A 134 -7.42 -13.17 0.98
N TYR A 135 -8.43 -13.65 0.24
CA TYR A 135 -8.58 -15.08 -0.06
C TYR A 135 -7.39 -15.62 -0.85
N LEU A 136 -6.90 -14.87 -1.85
CA LEU A 136 -5.78 -15.31 -2.68
C LEU A 136 -4.47 -15.36 -1.88
N VAL A 137 -4.27 -14.41 -0.95
CA VAL A 137 -3.11 -14.44 -0.03
C VAL A 137 -3.18 -15.63 0.92
N HIS A 138 -4.36 -15.94 1.47
CA HIS A 138 -4.55 -17.13 2.31
C HIS A 138 -4.31 -18.42 1.53
N ALA A 139 -4.84 -18.50 0.31
CA ALA A 139 -4.66 -19.64 -0.56
C ALA A 139 -3.17 -19.86 -0.92
N LEU A 140 -2.43 -18.78 -1.20
CA LEU A 140 -0.99 -18.88 -1.45
C LEU A 140 -0.22 -19.39 -0.21
N ARG A 141 -0.53 -18.88 0.98
CA ARG A 141 0.08 -19.34 2.24
C ARG A 141 -0.18 -20.82 2.48
N GLU A 142 -1.39 -21.27 2.25
CA GLU A 142 -1.75 -22.67 2.44
C GLU A 142 -1.03 -23.58 1.42
N ALA A 143 -0.94 -23.15 0.17
CA ALA A 143 -0.16 -23.83 -0.85
C ALA A 143 1.33 -23.96 -0.46
N LEU A 144 1.91 -22.93 0.16
CA LEU A 144 3.28 -22.97 0.70
C LEU A 144 3.41 -23.95 1.86
N MET A 145 2.46 -23.93 2.81
CA MET A 145 2.48 -24.82 3.99
C MET A 145 2.44 -26.30 3.60
N TYR A 146 1.69 -26.66 2.56
CA TYR A 146 1.62 -28.03 2.05
C TYR A 146 2.64 -28.34 0.95
N ASN A 147 3.54 -27.40 0.65
CA ASN A 147 4.51 -27.50 -0.44
C ASN A 147 3.87 -27.84 -1.81
N LYS A 148 2.67 -27.31 -2.06
CA LYS A 148 1.85 -27.46 -3.27
C LYS A 148 1.63 -26.13 -3.98
N VAL A 149 2.72 -25.39 -4.21
CA VAL A 149 2.72 -24.06 -4.84
C VAL A 149 2.43 -24.17 -6.34
N ASN A 150 1.16 -24.32 -6.72
CA ASN A 150 0.71 -24.31 -8.11
C ASN A 150 -0.72 -23.77 -8.25
N PHE A 151 -1.04 -23.19 -9.41
CA PHE A 151 -2.34 -22.58 -9.68
C PHE A 151 -3.49 -23.60 -9.60
N THR A 152 -3.28 -24.86 -9.98
CA THR A 152 -4.33 -25.90 -9.91
C THR A 152 -4.77 -26.18 -8.47
N TYR A 153 -3.83 -26.19 -7.54
CA TYR A 153 -4.12 -26.41 -6.13
C TYR A 153 -4.85 -25.21 -5.51
N ILE A 154 -4.34 -24.00 -5.79
CA ILE A 154 -4.95 -22.74 -5.35
C ILE A 154 -6.40 -22.62 -5.88
N ASP A 155 -6.63 -22.93 -7.15
CA ASP A 155 -7.96 -22.88 -7.78
C ASP A 155 -8.99 -23.75 -7.05
N ARG A 156 -8.61 -24.99 -6.71
CA ARG A 156 -9.49 -25.93 -6.00
C ARG A 156 -9.83 -25.44 -4.60
N MET A 157 -8.86 -24.87 -3.90
CA MET A 157 -9.04 -24.32 -2.56
C MET A 157 -9.97 -23.10 -2.58
N LEU A 158 -9.76 -22.17 -3.51
CA LEU A 158 -10.63 -21.00 -3.67
C LEU A 158 -12.08 -21.42 -4.04
N ALA A 159 -12.23 -22.41 -4.93
CA ALA A 159 -13.55 -22.95 -5.27
C ALA A 159 -14.24 -23.63 -4.08
N GLN A 160 -13.50 -24.35 -3.25
CA GLN A 160 -14.02 -24.99 -2.04
C GLN A 160 -14.49 -23.94 -1.02
N TRP A 161 -13.69 -22.90 -0.76
CA TRP A 161 -14.08 -21.80 0.14
C TRP A 161 -15.30 -21.03 -0.35
N GLN A 162 -15.41 -20.81 -1.67
CA GLN A 162 -16.58 -20.18 -2.25
C GLN A 162 -17.84 -21.03 -2.06
N LYS A 163 -17.72 -22.36 -2.19
CA LYS A 163 -18.82 -23.31 -1.97
C LYS A 163 -19.24 -23.38 -0.51
N ASP A 164 -18.27 -23.40 0.41
CA ASP A 164 -18.48 -23.52 1.85
C ASP A 164 -18.84 -22.18 2.51
N LYS A 165 -18.83 -21.07 1.75
CA LYS A 165 -19.00 -19.69 2.24
C LYS A 165 -18.04 -19.36 3.37
N THR A 166 -16.81 -19.86 3.27
CA THR A 166 -15.77 -19.63 4.27
C THR A 166 -15.43 -18.14 4.33
N THR A 167 -15.41 -17.56 5.53
CA THR A 167 -15.07 -16.14 5.71
C THR A 167 -13.58 -15.96 6.00
N ILE A 168 -13.05 -14.76 5.73
CA ILE A 168 -11.65 -14.42 6.03
C ILE A 168 -11.34 -14.56 7.53
N GLU A 169 -12.31 -14.25 8.41
CA GLU A 169 -12.18 -14.45 9.85
C GLU A 169 -11.96 -15.93 10.18
N GLN A 170 -12.70 -16.85 9.55
CA GLN A 170 -12.53 -18.29 9.74
C GLN A 170 -11.15 -18.78 9.29
N LEU A 171 -10.63 -18.23 8.20
CA LEU A 171 -9.27 -18.54 7.70
C LEU A 171 -8.18 -18.02 8.66
N ASN A 172 -8.39 -16.84 9.26
CA ASN A 172 -7.49 -16.25 10.25
C ASN A 172 -7.49 -17.02 11.58
N GLU A 173 -8.63 -17.57 12.00
CA GLU A 173 -8.77 -18.38 13.20
C GLU A 173 -8.18 -19.80 13.06
N GLY A 174 -7.74 -20.19 11.86
CA GLY A 174 -7.19 -21.52 11.59
C GLY A 174 -8.22 -22.64 11.73
N LYS A 175 -9.52 -22.32 11.73
CA LYS A 175 -10.59 -23.32 11.76
C LYS A 175 -10.67 -24.00 10.41
N ARG A 176 -9.90 -25.09 10.29
CA ARG A 176 -10.01 -26.05 9.19
C ARG A 176 -11.45 -26.58 9.15
N ASN A 177 -12.11 -26.44 8.00
CA ASN A 177 -13.07 -27.45 7.58
C ASN A 177 -12.29 -28.76 7.49
N LYS A 178 -12.39 -29.57 8.55
CA LYS A 178 -12.06 -30.99 8.48
C LYS A 178 -13.06 -31.61 7.51
N ASP A 179 -12.55 -32.46 6.63
CA ASP A 179 -13.35 -33.45 5.90
C ASP A 179 -14.37 -34.15 6.82
#